data_AF-A0A2A4REK0-F1
#
_entry.id   AF-A0A2A4REK0-F1
#
_cell.length_a   1.000
_cell.length_b   1.000
_cell.length_c   1.000
_cell.angle_alpha   90.00
_cell.angle_beta   90.00
_cell.angle_gamma   90.00
#
_symmetry.space_group_name_H-M   'P 1'
#
loop_
_entity.id
_entity.type
_entity.pdbx_description
1 polymer ?
#
loop_
_entity_poly.entity_id
_entity_poly.type
_entity_poly.pdbx_seq_one_letter_code
_entity_poly.pdbx_strand_id
1 'polypeptide(L)'
;MPSTLIKAMIEQYNYPVLNETLIDEYIQSKEECVLFFTENPTRFPESDDVAMILPELVTEYGNRFSAAVISQDSQRKLQARYDFKEWPTLVFLRKGEYLGAISRVQDWNDYIMQINDFLTAGPKKILGIGVPIETSSATGCS
;
A
#
# COMPACT_ATOMS: atom_id res chain seq x y z
N MET A 1 19.19 4.94 2.64
CA MET A 1 18.63 6.28 2.85
C MET A 1 17.61 6.54 1.75
N PRO A 2 16.40 7.02 2.07
CA PRO A 2 15.43 7.42 1.04
C PRO A 2 15.96 8.64 0.28
N SER A 3 15.55 8.77 -0.99
CA SER A 3 15.92 9.90 -1.85
C SER A 3 15.42 11.20 -1.24
N THR A 4 16.04 12.31 -1.63
CA THR A 4 15.60 13.64 -1.21
C THR A 4 14.15 13.91 -1.65
N LEU A 5 13.74 13.37 -2.80
CA LEU A 5 12.39 13.55 -3.34
C LEU A 5 11.34 12.77 -2.53
N ILE A 6 11.60 11.50 -2.20
CA ILE A 6 10.71 10.71 -1.35
C ILE A 6 10.56 11.35 0.02
N LYS A 7 11.64 11.89 0.61
CA LYS A 7 11.58 12.63 1.88
C LYS A 7 10.70 13.87 1.76
N ALA A 8 10.89 14.67 0.70
CA ALA A 8 10.10 15.87 0.46
C ALA A 8 8.61 15.54 0.30
N MET A 9 8.26 14.49 -0.45
CA MET A 9 6.88 14.01 -0.57
C MET A 9 6.28 13.64 0.79
N ILE A 10 7.01 12.86 1.60
CA ILE A 10 6.56 12.46 2.94
C ILE A 10 6.27 13.68 3.81
N GLU A 11 7.17 14.67 3.83
CA GLU A 11 7.04 15.89 4.62
C GLU A 11 5.91 16.80 4.10
N GLN A 12 5.81 16.97 2.78
CA GLN A 12 4.82 17.86 2.15
C GLN A 12 3.39 17.33 2.31
N TYR A 13 3.19 16.04 2.14
CA TYR A 13 1.86 15.40 2.19
C TYR A 13 1.56 14.73 3.53
N ASN A 14 2.47 14.84 4.51
CA ASN A 14 2.37 14.23 5.85
C ASN A 14 2.06 12.73 5.81
N TYR A 15 2.68 12.00 4.88
CA TYR A 15 2.47 10.56 4.77
C TYR A 15 3.18 9.82 5.91
N PRO A 16 2.47 8.93 6.64
CA PRO A 16 3.09 8.15 7.70
C PRO A 16 4.11 7.16 7.11
N VAL A 17 5.23 7.01 7.81
CA VAL A 17 6.23 5.99 7.53
C VAL A 17 5.97 4.79 8.44
N LEU A 18 5.56 3.66 7.85
CA LEU A 18 5.14 2.47 8.57
C LEU A 18 6.24 1.41 8.58
N ASN A 19 6.41 0.77 9.73
CA ASN A 19 7.25 -0.41 9.91
C ASN A 19 6.37 -1.65 10.16
N GLU A 20 7.00 -2.80 10.38
CA GLU A 20 6.31 -4.07 10.69
C GLU A 20 5.33 -3.99 11.87
N THR A 21 5.58 -3.13 12.86
CA THR A 21 4.75 -3.05 14.07
C THR A 21 3.54 -2.14 13.88
N LEU A 22 3.69 -1.08 13.09
CA LEU A 22 2.67 -0.04 12.91
C LEU A 22 1.74 -0.31 11.73
N ILE A 23 2.17 -1.14 10.77
CA ILE A 23 1.41 -1.39 9.55
C ILE A 23 0.03 -2.01 9.83
N ASP A 24 -0.06 -3.00 10.72
CA ASP A 24 -1.31 -3.72 10.97
C ASP A 24 -2.38 -2.82 11.58
N GLU A 25 -2.02 -1.99 12.56
CA GLU A 25 -2.93 -1.00 13.15
C GLU A 25 -3.38 0.02 12.10
N TYR A 26 -2.45 0.52 11.29
CA TYR A 26 -2.77 1.50 10.26
C TYR A 26 -3.75 0.95 9.22
N ILE A 27 -3.46 -0.22 8.63
CA ILE A 27 -4.29 -0.77 7.54
C ILE A 27 -5.69 -1.16 8.01
N GLN A 28 -5.84 -1.58 9.27
CA GLN A 28 -7.15 -1.87 9.87
C GLN A 28 -7.96 -0.61 10.17
N SER A 29 -7.29 0.50 10.50
CA SER A 29 -7.94 1.78 10.78
C SER A 29 -8.47 2.50 9.54
N LYS A 30 -8.04 2.11 8.33
CA LYS A 30 -8.35 2.79 7.08
C LYS A 30 -9.41 2.03 6.29
N GLU A 31 -10.39 2.76 5.76
CA GLU A 31 -11.33 2.19 4.79
C GLU A 31 -10.58 1.73 3.56
N GLU A 32 -9.79 2.60 2.95
CA GLU A 32 -8.94 2.29 1.80
C GLU A 32 -7.57 2.98 1.99
N CYS A 33 -6.49 2.25 1.73
CA CYS A 33 -5.16 2.81 1.80
C CYS A 33 -4.23 2.19 0.75
N VAL A 34 -3.17 2.94 0.43
CA VAL A 34 -2.09 2.51 -0.45
C VAL A 34 -0.77 2.55 0.30
N LEU A 35 -0.04 1.44 0.25
CA LEU A 35 1.29 1.31 0.82
C LEU A 35 2.32 1.44 -0.29
N PHE A 36 3.23 2.38 -0.14
CA PHE A 36 4.28 2.66 -1.11
C PHE A 36 5.60 2.00 -0.69
N PHE A 37 6.04 1.08 -1.54
CA PHE A 37 7.28 0.32 -1.44
C PHE A 37 8.31 0.87 -2.44
N THR A 38 9.29 1.60 -1.91
CA THR A 38 10.25 2.39 -2.69
C THR A 38 11.58 1.67 -2.98
N GLU A 39 11.90 0.61 -2.25
CA GLU A 39 13.24 -0.02 -2.21
C GLU A 39 14.34 1.03 -1.95
N ASN A 40 15.46 0.95 -2.68
CA ASN A 40 16.54 1.91 -2.65
C ASN A 40 16.48 2.75 -3.94
N PRO A 41 16.20 4.06 -3.87
CA PRO A 41 16.06 4.90 -5.06
C PRO A 41 17.36 5.03 -5.87
N THR A 42 18.53 4.79 -5.28
CA THR A 42 19.80 4.69 -6.04
C THR A 42 19.82 3.46 -6.95
N ARG A 43 19.09 2.39 -6.61
CA ARG A 43 18.97 1.18 -7.44
C ARG A 43 17.74 1.24 -8.35
N PHE A 44 16.69 1.95 -7.93
CA PHE A 44 15.42 2.07 -8.62
C PHE A 44 15.04 3.55 -8.73
N PRO A 45 15.56 4.27 -9.74
CA PRO A 45 15.25 5.69 -9.93
C PRO A 45 13.76 5.93 -10.19
N GLU A 46 13.06 4.93 -10.74
CA GLU A 46 11.60 4.89 -10.92
C GLU A 46 10.81 5.16 -9.63
N SER A 47 11.40 4.90 -8.45
CA SER A 47 10.77 5.21 -7.17
C SER A 47 10.55 6.70 -6.96
N ASP A 48 11.40 7.56 -7.53
CA ASP A 48 11.22 9.01 -7.47
C ASP A 48 10.06 9.46 -8.38
N ASP A 49 9.88 8.81 -9.52
CA ASP A 49 8.76 9.08 -10.42
C ASP A 49 7.42 8.71 -9.77
N VAL A 50 7.33 7.51 -9.17
CA VAL A 50 6.12 7.10 -8.43
C VAL A 50 5.87 8.00 -7.23
N ALA A 51 6.91 8.52 -6.57
CA ALA A 51 6.75 9.47 -5.47
C ALA A 51 6.16 10.82 -5.92
N MET A 52 6.37 11.24 -7.17
CA MET A 52 5.68 12.40 -7.74
C MET A 52 4.24 12.08 -8.15
N ILE A 53 3.99 10.85 -8.64
CA ILE A 53 2.67 10.44 -9.13
C ILE A 53 1.70 10.12 -7.99
N LEU A 54 2.17 9.52 -6.89
CA LEU A 54 1.33 9.05 -5.80
C LEU A 54 0.45 10.15 -5.18
N PRO A 55 0.94 11.36 -4.86
CA PRO A 55 0.10 12.43 -4.34
C PRO A 55 -0.95 12.93 -5.34
N GLU A 56 -0.61 12.95 -6.62
CA GLU A 56 -1.55 13.30 -7.69
C GLU A 56 -2.67 12.25 -7.79
N LEU A 57 -2.34 10.96 -7.67
CA LEU A 57 -3.35 9.90 -7.58
C LEU A 57 -4.25 10.07 -6.35
N VAL A 58 -3.68 10.31 -5.16
CA VAL A 58 -4.50 10.54 -3.96
C VAL A 58 -5.47 11.72 -4.16
N THR A 59 -4.99 12.78 -4.82
CA THR A 59 -5.79 13.98 -5.13
C THR A 59 -6.88 13.71 -6.17
N GLU A 60 -6.57 12.99 -7.25
CA GLU A 60 -7.50 12.62 -8.31
C GLU A 60 -8.71 11.84 -7.77
N TYR A 61 -8.48 10.98 -6.80
CA TYR A 61 -9.53 10.21 -6.11
C TYR A 61 -10.16 10.96 -4.92
N GLY A 62 -9.91 12.27 -4.78
CA GLY A 62 -10.53 13.10 -3.75
C GLY A 62 -10.16 12.68 -2.32
N ASN A 63 -8.96 12.15 -2.10
CA ASN A 63 -8.50 11.58 -0.82
C ASN A 63 -9.32 10.38 -0.34
N ARG A 64 -9.98 9.66 -1.26
CA ARG A 64 -10.74 8.45 -0.94
C ARG A 64 -9.89 7.36 -0.28
N PHE A 65 -8.61 7.24 -0.67
CA PHE A 65 -7.64 6.37 -0.01
C PHE A 65 -6.50 7.18 0.61
N SER A 66 -5.97 6.70 1.73
CA SER A 66 -4.79 7.30 2.39
C SER A 66 -3.50 6.64 1.90
N ALA A 67 -2.46 7.44 1.63
CA ALA A 67 -1.14 6.92 1.30
C ALA A 67 -0.24 6.79 2.54
N ALA A 68 0.61 5.76 2.55
CA ALA A 68 1.65 5.55 3.54
C ALA A 68 2.91 5.00 2.88
N VAL A 69 4.08 5.28 3.44
CA VAL A 69 5.37 4.80 2.92
C VAL A 69 5.92 3.73 3.86
N ILE A 70 6.48 2.66 3.31
CA ILE A 70 7.08 1.60 4.14
C ILE A 70 8.54 1.93 4.46
N SER A 71 8.93 1.75 5.72
CA SER A 71 10.31 1.98 6.18
C SER A 71 11.29 1.03 5.49
N GLN A 72 12.49 1.51 5.15
CA GLN A 72 13.47 0.74 4.38
C GLN A 72 13.85 -0.59 5.04
N ASP A 73 13.88 -0.64 6.37
CA ASP A 73 14.16 -1.86 7.15
C ASP A 73 13.05 -2.93 7.03
N SER A 74 11.79 -2.50 6.85
CA SER A 74 10.61 -3.36 6.87
C SER A 74 10.17 -3.79 5.46
N GLN A 75 10.60 -3.07 4.41
CA GLN A 75 10.18 -3.31 3.02
C GLN A 75 10.41 -4.77 2.55
N ARG A 76 11.55 -5.41 2.86
CA ARG A 76 11.84 -6.78 2.40
C ARG A 76 10.93 -7.84 3.02
N LYS A 77 10.61 -7.68 4.31
CA LYS A 77 9.73 -8.64 4.99
C LYS A 77 8.29 -8.45 4.58
N LEU A 78 7.86 -7.20 4.44
CA LEU A 78 6.52 -6.87 3.95
C LEU A 78 6.36 -7.19 2.46
N GLN A 79 7.42 -7.15 1.66
CA GLN A 79 7.40 -7.68 0.29
C GLN A 79 6.95 -9.15 0.26
N ALA A 80 7.53 -10.00 1.12
CA ALA A 80 7.14 -11.41 1.21
C ALA A 80 5.68 -11.60 1.64
N ARG A 81 5.15 -10.69 2.47
CA ARG A 81 3.75 -10.70 2.92
C ARG A 81 2.76 -10.43 1.77
N TYR A 82 3.11 -9.53 0.85
CA TYR A 82 2.27 -9.12 -0.28
C TYR A 82 2.62 -9.82 -1.61
N ASP A 83 3.64 -10.69 -1.62
CA ASP A 83 4.10 -11.53 -2.73
C ASP A 83 4.35 -10.79 -4.06
N PHE A 84 4.88 -9.56 -4.01
CA PHE A 84 5.30 -8.83 -5.21
C PHE A 84 6.81 -8.99 -5.46
N LYS A 85 7.22 -8.99 -6.73
CA LYS A 85 8.63 -9.24 -7.15
C LYS A 85 9.34 -8.00 -7.67
N GLU A 86 8.59 -6.97 -8.05
CA GLU A 86 9.07 -5.81 -8.78
C GLU A 86 9.04 -4.56 -7.89
N TRP A 87 9.90 -3.60 -8.20
CA TRP A 87 10.03 -2.35 -7.46
C TRP A 87 10.06 -1.18 -8.45
N PRO A 88 9.55 0.01 -8.07
CA PRO A 88 8.71 0.28 -6.89
C PRO A 88 7.36 -0.46 -6.96
N THR A 89 6.64 -0.55 -5.84
CA THR A 89 5.28 -1.13 -5.82
C THR A 89 4.32 -0.34 -4.92
N LEU A 90 3.09 -0.16 -5.40
CA LEU A 90 1.95 0.36 -4.65
C LEU A 90 1.00 -0.78 -4.31
N VAL A 91 0.78 -1.04 -3.02
CA VAL A 91 -0.15 -2.09 -2.56
C VAL A 91 -1.43 -1.43 -2.04
N PHE A 92 -2.57 -1.81 -2.61
CA PHE A 92 -3.88 -1.30 -2.23
C PHE A 92 -4.59 -2.26 -1.27
N LEU A 93 -5.14 -1.70 -0.19
CA LEU A 93 -5.80 -2.43 0.89
C LEU A 93 -7.12 -1.76 1.25
N ARG A 94 -8.10 -2.55 1.68
CA ARG A 94 -9.37 -2.09 2.25
C ARG A 94 -9.60 -2.74 3.61
N LYS A 95 -9.63 -1.97 4.70
CA LYS A 95 -9.78 -2.49 6.07
C LYS A 95 -8.83 -3.66 6.40
N GLY A 96 -7.59 -3.56 5.93
CA GLY A 96 -6.55 -4.59 6.07
C GLY A 96 -6.62 -5.73 5.05
N GLU A 97 -7.67 -5.82 4.22
CA GLU A 97 -7.78 -6.82 3.15
C GLU A 97 -7.13 -6.35 1.85
N TYR A 98 -6.41 -7.24 1.18
CA TYR A 98 -5.69 -6.91 -0.05
C TYR A 98 -6.62 -6.76 -1.25
N LEU A 99 -6.44 -5.69 -2.01
CA LEU A 99 -7.18 -5.43 -3.25
C LEU A 99 -6.33 -5.73 -4.49
N GLY A 100 -5.06 -5.36 -4.45
CA GLY A 100 -4.15 -5.45 -5.58
C GLY A 100 -2.83 -4.72 -5.36
N ALA A 101 -1.91 -4.88 -6.30
CA ALA A 101 -0.66 -4.15 -6.33
C ALA A 101 -0.34 -3.66 -7.74
N ILE A 102 0.26 -2.47 -7.84
CA ILE A 102 0.78 -1.91 -9.08
C ILE A 102 2.28 -1.77 -8.92
N SER A 103 3.04 -2.50 -9.73
CA SER A 103 4.50 -2.46 -9.71
C SER A 103 5.04 -1.63 -10.87
N ARG A 104 6.24 -1.08 -10.69
CA ARG A 104 6.93 -0.15 -11.60
C ARG A 104 6.14 1.14 -11.84
N VAL A 105 6.77 2.07 -12.54
CA VAL A 105 6.05 3.23 -13.09
C VAL A 105 5.13 2.74 -14.21
N GLN A 106 3.89 3.22 -14.20
CA GLN A 106 2.89 2.97 -15.25
C GLN A 106 2.45 4.28 -15.89
N ASP A 107 1.80 4.20 -17.04
CA ASP A 107 1.14 5.35 -17.62
C ASP A 107 -0.08 5.78 -16.78
N TRP A 108 -0.43 7.06 -16.83
CA TRP A 108 -1.52 7.63 -16.02
C TRP A 108 -2.83 6.86 -16.19
N ASN A 109 -3.24 6.57 -17.43
CA ASN A 109 -4.48 5.85 -17.71
C ASN A 109 -4.47 4.42 -17.14
N ASP A 110 -3.31 3.77 -17.10
CA ASP A 110 -3.17 2.42 -16.56
C ASP A 110 -3.28 2.43 -15.03
N TYR A 111 -2.75 3.47 -14.37
CA TYR A 111 -3.02 3.68 -12.94
C TYR A 111 -4.50 3.86 -12.69
N ILE A 112 -5.18 4.75 -13.43
CA ILE A 112 -6.61 4.99 -13.24
C ILE A 112 -7.44 3.72 -13.48
N MET A 113 -7.14 2.96 -14.52
CA MET A 113 -7.86 1.71 -14.81
C MET A 113 -7.67 0.68 -13.69
N GLN A 114 -6.43 0.43 -13.27
CA GLN A 114 -6.13 -0.58 -12.23
C GLN A 114 -6.67 -0.18 -10.86
N ILE A 115 -6.52 1.08 -10.47
CA ILE A 115 -7.04 1.58 -9.19
C ILE A 115 -8.56 1.49 -9.18
N ASN A 116 -9.24 1.85 -10.26
CA ASN A 116 -10.70 1.67 -10.35
C ASN A 116 -11.12 0.20 -10.24
N ASP A 117 -10.39 -0.73 -10.87
CA ASP A 117 -10.62 -2.18 -10.71
C ASP A 117 -10.52 -2.58 -9.23
N PHE A 118 -9.44 -2.18 -8.55
CA PHE A 118 -9.23 -2.50 -7.13
C PHE A 118 -10.30 -1.90 -6.22
N LEU A 119 -10.70 -0.65 -6.49
CA LEU A 119 -11.67 0.08 -5.69
C LEU A 119 -13.12 -0.35 -5.94
N THR A 120 -13.42 -1.01 -7.06
CA THR A 120 -14.77 -1.54 -7.36
C THR A 120 -14.89 -3.05 -7.10
N ALA A 121 -13.78 -3.79 -7.19
CA ALA A 121 -13.74 -5.20 -6.89
C ALA A 121 -13.80 -5.49 -5.37
N GLY A 122 -14.11 -6.75 -5.05
CA GLY A 122 -13.99 -7.29 -3.70
C GLY A 122 -12.53 -7.63 -3.35
N PRO A 123 -12.23 -7.88 -2.06
CA PRO A 123 -10.90 -8.23 -1.59
C PRO A 123 -10.38 -9.51 -2.26
N LYS A 124 -9.10 -9.50 -2.65
CA LYS A 124 -8.38 -10.64 -3.22
C LYS A 124 -7.62 -11.37 -2.13
N LYS A 125 -7.74 -12.71 -2.12
CA LYS A 125 -7.04 -13.55 -1.15
C LYS A 125 -5.57 -13.72 -1.57
N ILE A 126 -4.64 -13.35 -0.70
CA ILE A 126 -3.22 -13.69 -0.86
C ILE A 126 -2.77 -14.62 0.27
N LEU A 127 -1.79 -15.47 -0.02
CA LEU A 127 -1.37 -16.57 0.86
C LEU A 127 -0.66 -16.12 2.16
N GLY A 128 -0.52 -14.81 2.41
CA GLY A 128 0.23 -14.26 3.55
C GLY A 128 -0.48 -13.19 4.39
N ILE A 129 -1.66 -12.71 4.00
CA ILE A 129 -2.45 -11.78 4.85
C ILE A 129 -3.50 -12.60 5.57
N GLY A 130 -3.41 -12.57 6.90
CA GLY A 130 -4.25 -13.36 7.79
C GLY A 130 -5.71 -13.31 7.37
N VAL A 131 -6.27 -14.49 7.11
CA VAL A 131 -7.71 -14.70 7.27
C VAL A 131 -8.05 -14.16 8.66
N PRO A 132 -8.95 -13.17 8.81
CA PRO A 132 -9.46 -12.85 10.13
C PRO A 132 -10.04 -14.16 10.65
N ILE A 133 -9.46 -14.66 11.74
CA ILE A 133 -10.01 -15.80 12.44
C ILE A 133 -11.32 -15.27 13.02
N GLU A 134 -12.41 -15.34 12.24
CA GLU A 134 -13.74 -15.16 12.77
C GLU A 134 -13.87 -16.21 13.87
N THR A 135 -13.83 -15.77 15.11
CA THR A 135 -14.37 -16.51 16.23
C THR A 135 -15.88 -16.60 16.00
N SER A 136 -16.31 -17.50 15.11
CA SER A 136 -17.70 -17.92 15.01
C SER A 136 -18.07 -18.61 16.33
N SER A 137 -18.67 -17.82 17.20
CA SER A 137 -19.79 -18.15 18.11
C SER A 137 -20.14 -19.63 18.28
N ALA A 138 -20.14 -20.09 19.54
CA ALA A 138 -21.08 -21.10 20.01
C ALA A 138 -21.96 -20.51 21.12
N THR A 139 -23.16 -20.11 20.69
CA THR A 139 -24.36 -19.87 21.49
C THR A 139 -24.61 -21.04 22.45
N GLY A 140 -25.12 -20.73 23.64
CA GLY A 140 -25.34 -21.68 24.72
C GLY A 140 -26.19 -22.90 24.35
N CYS A 141 -25.99 -23.97 25.12
CA CYS A 141 -27.00 -25.01 25.29
C CYS A 141 -26.80 -25.73 26.65
N SER A 142 -27.88 -25.77 27.41
CA SER A 142 -28.14 -26.44 28.71
C SER A 142 -27.90 -25.62 29.97
#